data_AF-A0A7W8Q9T8-F1
#
_entry.id   AF-A0A7W8Q9T8-F1
#
_cell.length_a   1.000
_cell.length_b   1.000
_cell.length_c   1.000
_cell.angle_alpha   90.00
_cell.angle_beta   90.00
_cell.angle_gamma   90.00
#
_symmetry.space_group_name_H-M   'P 1'
#
loop_
_entity.id
_entity.type
_entity.pdbx_description
1 polymer ?
#
loop_
_entity_poly.entity_id
_entity_poly.type
_entity_poly.pdbx_seq_one_letter_code
_entity_poly.pdbx_strand_id
1 'polypeptide(L)'
;MAKDTWNAAWGSPTNHNEWFALYRDDGSIDDFTWVNGVKRGHFRLHPAGGEGASLGCITLPSRADFLVIRNSLLNTSTILTGRPGLRAYGTIEVITYGNTCP
;
A
#
# COMPACT_ATOMS: atom_id res chain seq x y z
N MET A 1 6.79 -16.35 1.76
CA MET A 1 7.42 -17.60 1.28
C MET A 1 6.77 -18.03 -0.04
N ALA A 2 5.59 -18.66 -0.08
CA ALA A 2 4.98 -19.07 -1.35
C ALA A 2 4.65 -17.89 -2.29
N LYS A 3 3.97 -16.84 -1.79
CA LYS A 3 3.55 -15.66 -2.58
C LYS A 3 4.70 -14.95 -3.30
N ASP A 4 5.86 -14.88 -2.65
CA ASP A 4 7.06 -14.25 -3.20
C ASP A 4 7.67 -15.10 -4.32
N THR A 5 7.63 -16.43 -4.18
CA THR A 5 8.08 -17.38 -5.21
C THR A 5 7.16 -17.40 -6.43
N TRP A 6 5.84 -17.28 -6.24
CA TRP A 6 4.87 -17.18 -7.35
C TRP A 6 4.99 -15.86 -8.12
N ASN A 7 5.20 -14.73 -7.42
CA ASN A 7 5.41 -13.43 -8.05
C ASN A 7 6.71 -13.35 -8.86
N ALA A 8 7.76 -14.09 -8.45
CA ALA A 8 9.03 -14.16 -9.17
C ALA A 8 8.96 -15.01 -10.46
N ALA A 9 7.96 -15.90 -10.58
CA ALA A 9 7.86 -16.82 -11.72
C ALA A 9 7.19 -16.20 -12.97
N TRP A 10 6.46 -15.08 -12.82
CA TRP A 10 5.65 -14.47 -13.90
C TRP A 10 5.77 -12.94 -14.02
N GLY A 11 6.74 -12.33 -13.33
CA GLY A 11 7.05 -10.90 -13.42
C GLY A 11 8.30 -10.52 -12.65
N SER A 12 8.66 -9.23 -12.61
CA SER A 12 9.81 -8.77 -11.83
C SER A 12 9.48 -8.80 -10.33
N PRO A 13 10.25 -9.53 -9.50
CA PRO A 13 10.04 -9.52 -8.07
C PRO A 13 10.31 -8.12 -7.50
N THR A 14 9.53 -7.72 -6.50
CA THR A 14 9.66 -6.44 -5.81
C THR A 14 10.07 -6.63 -4.36
N ASN A 15 10.89 -5.74 -3.84
CA ASN A 15 11.33 -5.79 -2.45
C ASN A 15 10.26 -5.23 -1.50
N HIS A 16 9.64 -6.09 -0.69
CA HIS A 16 8.60 -5.69 0.27
C HIS A 16 9.09 -4.74 1.36
N ASN A 17 10.39 -4.71 1.66
CA ASN A 17 10.96 -3.77 2.64
C ASN A 17 10.90 -2.31 2.19
N GLU A 18 10.59 -2.08 0.91
CA GLU A 18 10.47 -0.75 0.36
C GLU A 18 9.04 -0.23 0.34
N TRP A 19 8.06 -1.11 0.57
CA TRP A 19 6.64 -0.78 0.50
C TRP A 19 6.20 0.03 1.72
N PHE A 20 5.17 0.85 1.54
CA PHE A 20 4.53 1.54 2.66
C PHE A 20 3.22 0.85 3.03
N ALA A 21 3.00 0.65 4.32
CA ALA A 21 1.71 0.22 4.84
C ALA A 21 0.69 1.36 4.76
N LEU A 22 -0.51 1.04 4.30
CA LEU A 22 -1.66 1.93 4.31
C LEU A 22 -2.65 1.41 5.34
N TYR A 23 -2.89 2.21 6.37
CA TYR A 23 -3.89 1.94 7.40
C TYR A 23 -5.07 2.87 7.19
N ARG A 24 -6.28 2.36 7.44
CA ARG A 24 -7.48 3.20 7.34
C ARG A 24 -7.45 4.22 8.47
N ASP A 25 -7.81 5.46 8.17
CA ASP A 25 -8.02 6.48 9.20
C ASP A 25 -9.42 6.33 9.80
N ASP A 26 -9.59 5.34 10.69
CA ASP A 26 -10.84 5.06 11.41
C ASP A 26 -10.65 5.10 12.94
N GLY A 27 -9.55 5.70 13.40
CA GLY A 27 -9.18 5.79 14.81
C GLY A 27 -8.43 4.57 15.34
N SER A 28 -8.28 3.51 14.53
CA SER A 28 -7.45 2.34 14.85
C SER A 28 -6.30 2.20 13.87
N ILE A 29 -5.11 1.83 14.36
CA ILE A 29 -3.96 1.52 13.51
C ILE A 29 -3.78 0.00 13.46
N ASP A 30 -4.48 -0.61 12.50
CA ASP A 30 -4.44 -2.02 12.21
C ASP A 30 -4.40 -2.28 10.70
N ASP A 31 -4.04 -3.51 10.34
CA ASP A 31 -3.85 -3.90 8.95
C ASP A 31 -5.12 -4.50 8.32
N PHE A 32 -6.28 -4.33 8.96
CA PHE A 32 -7.55 -4.89 8.52
C PHE A 32 -8.70 -3.92 8.77
N THR A 33 -9.65 -3.84 7.86
CA THR A 33 -10.84 -3.01 8.03
C THR A 33 -12.07 -3.75 7.52
N TRP A 34 -13.25 -3.30 7.94
CA TRP A 34 -14.52 -3.85 7.52
C TRP A 34 -15.28 -2.82 6.69
N VAL A 35 -15.60 -3.20 5.45
CA VAL A 35 -16.40 -2.36 4.55
C VAL A 35 -17.61 -3.18 4.12
N ASN A 36 -18.81 -2.73 4.49
CA ASN A 36 -20.08 -3.42 4.18
C ASN A 36 -20.07 -4.91 4.57
N GLY A 37 -19.55 -5.23 5.76
CA GLY A 37 -19.48 -6.62 6.25
C GLY A 37 -18.36 -7.47 5.64
N VAL A 38 -17.55 -6.93 4.72
CA VAL A 38 -16.41 -7.64 4.12
C VAL A 38 -15.12 -7.20 4.79
N LYS A 39 -14.36 -8.16 5.34
CA LYS A 39 -13.01 -7.93 5.85
C LYS A 39 -12.04 -7.69 4.70
N ARG A 40 -11.32 -6.58 4.75
CA ARG A 40 -10.24 -6.20 3.83
C ARG A 40 -9.00 -5.82 4.62
N GLY A 41 -7.84 -5.70 3.98
CA GLY A 41 -6.62 -5.37 4.72
C GLY A 41 -5.35 -5.55 3.91
N HIS A 42 -4.21 -5.44 4.59
CA HIS A 42 -2.88 -5.55 4.00
C HIS A 42 -2.66 -4.59 2.82
N PHE A 43 -3.27 -3.41 2.88
CA PHE A 43 -3.15 -2.41 1.83
C PHE A 43 -1.76 -1.78 1.84
N ARG A 44 -1.16 -1.66 0.65
CA ARG A 44 0.20 -1.16 0.48
C ARG A 44 0.28 -0.14 -0.65
N LEU A 45 1.22 0.78 -0.53
CA LEU A 45 1.78 1.51 -1.66
C LEU A 45 3.03 0.77 -2.13
N HIS A 46 3.03 0.29 -3.37
CA HIS A 46 4.12 -0.52 -3.91
C HIS A 46 4.25 -0.43 -5.44
N PRO A 47 5.42 -0.76 -6.02
CA PRO A 47 5.52 -0.92 -7.46
C PRO A 47 4.81 -2.22 -7.90
N ALA A 48 4.37 -2.27 -9.15
CA ALA A 48 3.91 -3.50 -9.77
C ALA A 48 5.02 -4.56 -9.73
N GLY A 49 4.64 -5.78 -9.36
CA GLY A 49 5.46 -6.99 -9.41
C GLY A 49 4.57 -8.18 -9.75
N GLY A 50 5.13 -9.25 -10.31
CA GLY A 50 4.32 -10.36 -10.84
C GLY A 50 3.30 -9.86 -11.89
N GLU A 51 2.04 -10.24 -11.74
CA GLU A 51 0.92 -9.86 -12.64
C GLU A 51 0.46 -8.39 -12.53
N GLY A 52 1.03 -7.60 -11.61
CA GLY A 52 0.68 -6.19 -11.46
C GLY A 52 -0.73 -5.92 -10.92
N ALA A 53 -1.42 -6.94 -10.39
CA ALA A 53 -2.78 -6.80 -9.85
C ALA A 53 -2.81 -6.00 -8.53
N SER A 54 -3.53 -4.88 -8.53
CA SER A 54 -3.85 -4.09 -7.33
C SER A 54 -5.11 -4.65 -6.68
N LEU A 55 -4.96 -5.65 -5.81
CA LEU A 55 -6.08 -6.21 -5.02
C LEU A 55 -6.50 -5.25 -3.88
N GLY A 56 -6.71 -3.98 -4.22
CA GLY A 56 -7.00 -2.87 -3.30
C GLY A 56 -5.77 -2.07 -2.82
N CYS A 57 -4.55 -2.46 -3.23
CA CYS A 57 -3.35 -1.66 -3.02
C CYS A 57 -3.30 -0.44 -3.95
N ILE A 58 -2.47 0.55 -3.61
CA ILE A 58 -2.04 1.59 -4.54
C ILE A 58 -0.79 1.06 -5.23
N THR A 59 -0.92 0.66 -6.49
CA THR A 59 0.16 0.02 -7.24
C THR A 59 0.63 0.92 -8.38
N LEU A 60 1.92 1.23 -8.40
CA LEU A 60 2.54 2.04 -9.44
C LEU A 60 3.11 1.12 -10.54
N PRO A 61 2.66 1.24 -11.81
CA PRO A 61 3.13 0.37 -12.88
C PRO A 61 4.64 0.46 -13.11
N SER A 62 5.19 1.67 -13.02
CA SER A 62 6.61 1.95 -13.16
C SER A 62 7.32 1.85 -11.81
N ARG A 63 8.35 1.00 -11.76
CA ARG A 63 9.26 0.91 -10.61
C ARG A 63 10.03 2.21 -10.38
N ALA A 64 10.40 2.92 -11.44
CA ALA A 64 11.10 4.20 -11.35
C ALA A 64 10.22 5.26 -10.69
N ASP A 65 8.94 5.35 -11.10
CA ASP A 65 7.99 6.32 -10.54
C ASP A 65 7.71 6.03 -9.06
N PHE A 66 7.61 4.75 -8.70
CA PHE A 66 7.55 4.33 -7.31
C PHE A 66 8.78 4.79 -6.51
N LEU A 67 9.99 4.66 -7.06
CA LEU A 67 11.20 5.11 -6.36
C LEU A 67 11.23 6.62 -6.16
N VAL A 68 10.71 7.40 -7.11
CA VAL A 68 10.54 8.86 -6.96
C VAL A 68 9.63 9.15 -5.77
N ILE A 69 8.42 8.58 -5.74
CA ILE A 69 7.46 8.80 -4.65
C ILE A 69 8.01 8.32 -3.31
N ARG A 70 8.63 7.12 -3.28
CA ARG A 70 9.25 6.56 -2.07
C ARG A 70 10.28 7.50 -1.49
N ASN A 71 11.18 8.02 -2.33
CA ASN A 71 12.23 8.93 -1.86
C ASN A 71 11.63 10.24 -1.35
N SER A 72 10.60 10.78 -2.00
CA SER A 72 9.89 11.96 -1.49
C SER A 72 9.24 11.72 -0.12
N LEU A 73 8.59 10.57 0.07
CA LEU A 73 7.97 10.21 1.36
C LEU A 73 9.01 10.03 2.47
N LEU A 74 10.11 9.31 2.20
CA LEU A 74 11.17 9.07 3.21
C LEU A 74 11.90 10.36 3.63
N ASN A 75 11.89 11.39 2.78
CA ASN A 75 12.48 12.69 3.10
C ASN A 75 11.47 13.67 3.75
N THR A 76 10.24 13.21 4.03
CA THR A 76 9.22 14.03 4.70
C THR A 76 9.27 13.83 6.22
N SER A 77 8.96 14.87 6.98
CA SER A 77 8.79 14.76 8.43
C SER A 77 7.61 13.85 8.77
N THR A 78 7.78 12.98 9.78
CA THR A 78 6.74 12.01 10.12
C THR A 78 5.79 12.50 11.21
N ILE A 79 4.53 12.09 11.11
CA ILE A 79 3.45 12.40 12.06
C ILE A 79 3.21 11.25 13.05
N LEU A 80 2.64 11.57 14.22
CA LEU A 80 2.25 10.58 15.21
C LEU A 80 0.96 9.88 14.79
N THR A 81 0.88 8.56 14.99
CA THR A 81 -0.25 7.72 14.56
C THR A 81 -1.18 7.32 15.71
N GLY A 82 -1.01 7.90 16.91
CA GLY A 82 -1.72 7.48 18.13
C GLY A 82 -1.25 6.12 18.69
N ARG A 83 -0.55 5.30 17.88
CA ARG A 83 0.08 4.06 18.31
C ARG A 83 1.55 4.28 18.71
N PRO A 84 1.95 3.91 19.94
CA PRO A 84 3.35 4.05 20.38
C PRO A 84 4.32 3.33 19.44
N GLY A 85 5.43 4.00 19.12
CA GLY A 85 6.48 3.45 18.27
C GLY A 85 6.18 3.43 16.76
N LEU A 86 4.98 3.86 16.33
CA LEU A 86 4.64 3.97 14.91
C LEU A 86 4.44 5.43 14.49
N ARG A 87 5.09 5.79 13.38
CA ARG A 87 4.97 7.10 12.75
C ARG A 87 4.54 6.93 11.30
N ALA A 88 3.80 7.90 10.77
CA ALA A 88 3.34 7.91 9.38
C ALA A 88 4.04 9.03 8.60
N TYR A 89 4.18 8.83 7.29
CA TYR A 89 4.74 9.84 6.37
C TYR A 89 3.68 10.83 5.85
N GLY A 90 2.40 10.58 6.10
CA GLY A 90 1.30 11.43 5.69
C GLY A 90 -0.02 10.67 5.62
N THR A 91 -1.03 11.32 5.06
CA THR A 91 -2.33 10.75 4.74
C THR A 91 -2.53 10.73 3.22
N ILE A 92 -3.33 9.80 2.73
CA ILE A 92 -3.73 9.73 1.33
C ILE A 92 -5.25 9.63 1.25
N GLU A 93 -5.86 10.54 0.51
CA GLU A 93 -7.28 10.48 0.20
C GLU A 93 -7.47 9.71 -1.10
N VAL A 94 -8.30 8.67 -1.08
CA VAL A 94 -8.67 7.89 -2.25
C VAL A 94 -10.10 8.26 -2.62
N ILE A 95 -10.24 9.05 -3.69
CA ILE A 95 -11.54 9.43 -4.23
C ILE A 95 -11.90 8.54 -5.42
N THR A 96 -13.16 8.12 -5.49
CA THR A 96 -13.70 7.42 -6.66
C THR A 96 -14.54 8.38 -7.49
N TYR A 97 -14.43 8.29 -8.81
CA TYR A 97 -15.36 8.95 -9.72
C TYR A 97 -16.50 7.98 -10.05
N GLY A 98 -17.54 7.97 -9.21
CA GLY A 98 -18.66 7.03 -9.28
C GLY A 98 -18.52 5.82 -8.36
N ASN A 99 -19.57 4.99 -8.30
CA ASN A 99 -19.69 3.84 -7.39
C ASN A 99 -19.60 2.48 -8.10
N THR A 100 -19.22 2.46 -9.37
CA THR A 100 -19.17 1.23 -10.17
C THR A 100 -17.74 0.68 -10.21
N CYS A 101 -17.57 -0.52 -9.66
CA CYS A 101 -16.47 -1.39 -10.05
C CYS A 101 -16.79 -1.98 -11.44
N PRO A 102 -15.83 -2.03 -12.40
CA PRO A 102 -15.96 -2.86 -13.60
C PRO A 102 -16.11 -4.35 -13.25
#